data_AF-A0A961JDJ5-F1
#
_entry.id   AF-A0A961JDJ5-F1
#
_cell.length_a   1.000
_cell.length_b   1.000
_cell.length_c   1.000
_cell.angle_alpha   90.00
_cell.angle_beta   90.00
_cell.angle_gamma   90.00
#
_symmetry.space_group_name_H-M   'P 1'
#
loop_
_entity.id
_entity.type
_entity.pdbx_description
1 polymer ?
#
loop_
_entity_poly.entity_id
_entity_poly.type
_entity_poly.pdbx_seq_one_letter_code
_entity_poly.pdbx_strand_id
1 'polypeptide(L)' 'MSAQDKIKDTVTSNDVVLYMKGTKEMPQCGFSSRVAGVLTFMGVDYTDVNVLADDGIRQGIKEYSDWPTIP' A
#
# COMPACT_ATOMS: atom_id res chain seq x y z
N MET A 1 0.77 -14.15 -13.46
CA MET A 1 1.64 -13.39 -12.53
C MET A 1 1.13 -13.62 -11.12
N SER A 2 2.02 -14.02 -10.22
CA SER A 2 1.70 -14.20 -8.81
C SER A 2 1.46 -12.85 -8.12
N ALA A 3 0.91 -12.86 -6.90
CA ALA A 3 0.81 -11.64 -6.09
C ALA A 3 2.20 -11.05 -5.82
N GLN A 4 3.21 -11.91 -5.61
CA GLN A 4 4.59 -11.52 -5.39
C GLN A 4 5.19 -10.79 -6.60
N ASP A 5 4.93 -11.27 -7.82
CA ASP A 5 5.38 -10.59 -9.05
C ASP A 5 4.76 -9.21 -9.17
N LYS A 6 3.45 -9.09 -8.94
CA LYS A 6 2.74 -7.79 -8.98
C LYS A 6 3.29 -6.80 -7.95
N ILE A 7 3.55 -7.27 -6.72
CA ILE A 7 4.11 -6.44 -5.64
C ILE A 7 5.49 -5.96 -6.04
N LYS A 8 6.36 -6.87 -6.46
CA LYS A 8 7.71 -6.55 -6.92
C LYS A 8 7.66 -5.49 -8.02
N ASP A 9 6.88 -5.72 -9.06
CA ASP A 9 6.76 -4.77 -10.18
C ASP A 9 6.24 -3.41 -9.71
N THR A 10 5.27 -3.39 -8.79
CA THR A 10 4.72 -2.13 -8.25
C THR A 10 5.79 -1.35 -7.49
N VAL A 11 6.52 -1.98 -6.57
CA VAL A 11 7.53 -1.29 -5.77
C VAL A 11 8.78 -0.91 -6.57
N THR A 12 9.09 -1.61 -7.66
CA THR A 12 10.23 -1.25 -8.53
C THR A 12 9.88 -0.21 -9.59
N SER A 13 8.59 -0.04 -9.93
CA SER A 13 8.14 0.89 -10.97
C SER A 13 7.68 2.25 -10.44
N ASN A 14 7.66 2.46 -9.12
CA ASN A 14 7.17 3.66 -8.49
C ASN A 14 8.16 4.12 -7.41
N ASP A 15 8.38 5.43 -7.31
CA ASP A 15 9.32 5.99 -6.32
C ASP A 15 8.81 5.84 -4.88
N VAL A 16 7.49 5.96 -4.69
CA VAL A 16 6.82 5.81 -3.39
C VAL A 16 5.52 5.04 -3.56
N VAL A 17 5.37 3.96 -2.80
CA VAL A 17 4.15 3.13 -2.79
C VAL A 17 3.63 3.00 -1.36
N LEU A 18 2.33 3.23 -1.19
CA LEU A 18 1.62 3.01 0.06
C LEU A 18 0.60 1.87 -0.10
N TYR A 19 0.91 0.69 0.44
CA TYR A 19 -0.09 -0.35 0.62
C TYR A 19 -0.99 0.02 1.79
N MET A 20 -2.30 0.16 1.58
CA MET A 20 -3.20 0.67 2.60
C MET A 20 -4.59 0.02 2.54
N LYS A 21 -5.36 0.20 3.61
CA LYS A 21 -6.76 -0.25 3.69
C LYS A 21 -7.67 0.89 3.21
N GLY A 22 -8.28 0.72 2.03
CA GLY A 22 -8.94 1.81 1.30
C GLY A 22 -7.99 2.46 0.29
N THR A 23 -8.32 3.66 -0.15
CA THR A 23 -7.49 4.48 -1.06
C THR A 23 -7.05 5.77 -0.38
N LYS A 24 -6.13 6.53 -0.99
CA LYS A 24 -5.74 7.86 -0.46
C LYS A 24 -6.92 8.83 -0.34
N GLU A 25 -7.92 8.70 -1.22
CA GLU A 25 -9.16 9.51 -1.23
C GLU A 25 -10.21 8.98 -0.24
N MET A 26 -10.29 7.65 -0.07
CA MET A 26 -11.24 6.98 0.79
C MET A 26 -10.55 5.94 1.70
N PRO A 27 -9.80 6.39 2.73
CA PRO A 27 -9.16 5.47 3.66
C PRO A 27 -10.20 4.77 4.54
N GLN A 28 -10.04 3.47 4.74
CA GLN A 28 -10.95 2.61 5.53
C GLN A 28 -10.34 2.14 6.85
N CYS A 29 -9.18 2.66 7.22
CA CYS A 29 -8.52 2.39 8.50
C CYS A 29 -7.84 3.64 9.04
N GLY A 30 -7.94 3.89 10.35
CA GLY A 30 -7.35 5.07 10.99
C GLY A 30 -5.82 5.17 10.82
N PHE A 31 -5.11 4.04 10.80
CA PHE A 31 -3.67 4.03 10.53
C PHE A 31 -3.37 4.42 9.08
N SER A 32 -4.12 3.87 8.12
CA SER A 32 -4.02 4.21 6.69
C SER A 32 -4.30 5.68 6.43
N SER A 33 -5.33 6.24 7.08
CA SER A 33 -5.65 7.67 6.99
C SER A 33 -4.51 8.55 7.52
N ARG A 34 -3.86 8.18 8.64
CA ARG A 34 -2.74 8.95 9.19
C ARG A 34 -1.53 8.99 8.27
N VAL A 35 -1.11 7.83 7.73
CA VAL A 35 0.05 7.77 6.83
C VAL A 35 -0.22 8.53 5.53
N ALA A 36 -1.38 8.31 4.92
CA ALA A 36 -1.80 9.05 3.71
C ALA A 36 -1.83 10.57 3.95
N GLY A 37 -2.33 11.01 5.11
CA GLY A 37 -2.35 12.42 5.51
C GLY A 37 -0.96 13.03 5.69
N VAL A 38 -0.01 12.29 6.29
CA VAL A 38 1.39 12.74 6.43
C VAL A 38 2.05 12.89 5.07
N LEU A 39 1.93 11.90 4.18
CA LEU A 39 2.51 11.97 2.83
C LEU A 39 1.94 13.14 2.02
N THR A 40 0.62 13.35 2.13
CA THR A 40 -0.06 14.49 1.49
C THR A 40 0.42 15.83 2.05
N PHE A 41 0.56 15.95 3.37
CA PHE A 41 1.08 17.16 4.02
C PHE A 41 2.53 17.47 3.61
N MET A 42 3.34 16.43 3.43
CA MET A 42 4.72 16.56 2.96
C MET A 42 4.82 16.87 1.45
N GLY A 43 3.70 16.85 0.71
CA GLY A 43 3.69 17.06 -0.74
C GLY A 43 4.38 15.95 -1.51
N VAL A 44 4.38 14.72 -0.97
CA VAL A 44 4.97 13.56 -1.63
C VAL A 44 3.93 12.94 -2.56
N ASP A 45 4.27 12.81 -3.83
CA ASP A 45 3.49 11.99 -4.77
C ASP A 45 3.76 10.51 -4.51
N TYR A 46 2.70 9.73 -4.35
CA TYR A 46 2.79 8.29 -4.12
C TYR A 46 1.65 7.53 -4.79
N THR A 47 1.93 6.27 -5.09
CA THR A 47 0.95 5.30 -5.58
C THR A 47 0.32 4.57 -4.39
N ASP A 48 -1.00 4.65 -4.24
CA ASP A 48 -1.72 3.87 -3.23
C ASP A 48 -2.22 2.52 -3.78
N VAL A 49 -2.07 1.47 -2.98
CA VAL A 49 -2.58 0.12 -3.31
C VAL A 49 -3.56 -0.32 -2.23
N ASN A 50 -4.84 -0.45 -2.61
CA ASN A 50 -5.89 -0.90 -1.71
C ASN A 50 -5.84 -2.42 -1.50
N VAL A 51 -5.31 -2.85 -0.37
CA VAL A 51 -5.20 -4.29 -0.03
C VAL A 51 -6.54 -4.95 0.32
N LEU A 52 -7.60 -4.17 0.52
CA LEU A 52 -8.94 -4.74 0.77
C LEU A 52 -9.62 -5.21 -0.52
N ALA A 53 -9.10 -4.80 -1.69
CA ALA A 53 -9.64 -5.20 -2.99
C ALA A 53 -9.07 -6.55 -3.46
N ASP A 54 -7.94 -7.01 -2.90
CA ASP A 54 -7.26 -8.24 -3.31
C ASP A 54 -6.57 -8.89 -2.09
N ASP A 55 -7.14 -9.98 -1.60
CA ASP A 55 -6.59 -10.75 -0.46
C ASP A 55 -5.23 -11.38 -0.78
N GLY A 56 -4.95 -11.68 -2.05
CA GLY A 56 -3.65 -12.19 -2.51
C GLY A 56 -2.56 -11.13 -2.36
N ILE A 57 -2.85 -9.88 -2.73
CA ILE A 57 -1.95 -8.74 -2.47
C ILE A 57 -1.80 -8.48 -0.97
N ARG A 58 -2.90 -8.57 -0.20
CA ARG A 58 -2.88 -8.35 1.25
C ARG A 58 -1.97 -9.31 2.01
N GLN A 59 -1.97 -10.59 1.66
CA GLN A 59 -1.04 -11.54 2.28
C GLN A 59 0.34 -11.47 1.63
N GLY A 60 0.39 -11.34 0.31
CA GLY A 60 1.64 -11.24 -0.43
C GLY A 60 2.53 -10.11 0.05
N ILE A 61 1.98 -8.92 0.35
CA ILE A 61 2.80 -7.78 0.79
C ILE A 61 3.43 -8.01 2.16
N LYS A 62 2.73 -8.71 3.06
CA LYS A 62 3.26 -9.03 4.38
C LYS A 62 4.42 -10.01 4.29
N GLU A 63 4.27 -11.03 3.45
CA GLU A 63 5.32 -12.00 3.17
C GLU A 63 6.51 -11.35 2.46
N TYR A 64 6.25 -10.48 1.47
CA TYR A 64 7.27 -9.79 0.70
C TYR A 64 8.12 -8.84 1.55
N SER A 65 7.47 -8.09 2.45
CA SER A 65 8.11 -7.11 3.32
C SER A 65 8.63 -7.70 4.64
N ASP A 66 8.37 -8.98 4.92
CA ASP A 66 8.58 -9.61 6.21
C ASP A 66 7.96 -8.79 7.37
N TRP A 67 6.76 -8.26 7.13
CA TRP A 67 6.07 -7.35 8.06
C TRP A 67 4.57 -7.67 8.19
N PRO A 68 4.04 -7.87 9.42
CA PRO A 68 2.69 -8.44 9.58
C PRO A 68 1.53 -7.44 9.43
N THR A 69 1.80 -6.13 9.41
CA THR A 69 0.76 -5.08 9.48
C THR A 69 0.76 -4.16 8.25
N ILE A 70 -0.34 -3.40 8.12
CA ILE A 70 -0.65 -2.46 7.03
C ILE A 70 -1.40 -1.29 7.68
N PRO A 71 -1.22 -0.02 7.27
CA PRO A 71 -0.38 0.48 6.16
C PRO A 71 1.12 0.46 6.44
#